data_AF-A0A0P9TVE8-F1
#
_entry.id   AF-A0A0P9TVE8-F1
#
_cell.length_a   1.000
_cell.length_b   1.000
_cell.length_c   1.000
_cell.angle_alpha   90.00
_cell.angle_beta   90.00
_cell.angle_gamma   90.00
#
_symmetry.space_group_name_H-M   'P 1'
#
loop_
_entity.id
_entity.type
_entity.pdbx_description
1 polymer ?
#
loop_
_entity_poly.entity_id
_entity_poly.type
_entity_poly.pdbx_seq_one_letter_code
_entity_poly.pdbx_strand_id
1 'polypeptide(L)' 'VAGVGPTRRRDLLKHFGGLQELSRASIDEIAKAPGISKKLAESIYANLHSE' A
#
# COMPACT_ATOMS: atom_id res chain seq x y z
N VAL A 1 7.51 -5.08 5.37
CA VAL A 1 6.64 -5.97 4.55
C VAL A 1 7.45 -6.84 3.60
N ALA A 2 7.63 -8.12 3.94
CA ALA A 2 8.15 -9.12 3.01
C ALA A 2 7.07 -9.45 1.97
N GLY A 3 7.21 -8.99 0.73
CA GLY A 3 6.24 -9.23 -0.35
C GLY A 3 5.92 -8.02 -1.24
N VAL A 4 6.17 -6.80 -0.76
CA VAL A 4 6.10 -5.58 -1.56
C VAL A 4 7.48 -5.30 -2.13
N GLY A 5 7.74 -5.80 -3.34
CA GLY A 5 8.96 -5.47 -4.07
C GLY A 5 9.06 -3.97 -4.41
N PRO A 6 10.25 -3.49 -4.78
CA PRO A 6 10.48 -2.07 -5.09
C PRO A 6 9.57 -1.53 -6.20
N THR A 7 9.21 -2.36 -7.19
CA THR A 7 8.24 -2.02 -8.24
C THR A 7 6.86 -1.68 -7.66
N ARG A 8 6.28 -2.58 -6.86
CA ARG A 8 4.96 -2.36 -6.23
C ARG A 8 4.95 -1.15 -5.32
N ARG A 9 6.04 -0.92 -4.57
CA ARG A 9 6.16 0.26 -3.70
C ARG A 9 6.14 1.54 -4.53
N ARG A 10 6.90 1.60 -5.62
CA ARG A 10 6.91 2.76 -6.52
C ARG A 10 5.55 2.98 -7.18
N ASP A 11 4.88 1.92 -7.60
CA ASP A 11 3.56 2.03 -8.24
C ASP A 11 2.49 2.48 -7.26
N LEU A 12 2.55 2.02 -6.00
CA LEU A 12 1.73 2.55 -4.89
C LEU A 12 1.97 4.05 -4.70
N LEU A 13 3.23 4.48 -4.58
CA LEU A 13 3.54 5.90 -4.42
C LEU A 13 3.07 6.75 -5.60
N LYS A 14 3.16 6.23 -6.83
CA LYS A 14 2.61 6.90 -8.02
C LYS A 14 1.09 6.94 -8.02
N HIS A 15 0.44 5.88 -7.56
CA HIS A 15 -1.02 5.78 -7.51
C HIS A 15 -1.62 6.75 -6.48
N PHE A 16 -1.00 6.84 -5.30
CA PHE A 16 -1.48 7.68 -4.20
C PHE A 16 -0.90 9.10 -4.23
N GLY A 17 0.19 9.35 -4.96
CA GLY A 17 0.85 10.65 -4.99
C GLY A 17 1.84 10.89 -3.85
N GLY A 18 2.09 9.89 -2.99
CA GLY A 18 3.10 9.97 -1.94
C GLY A 18 2.90 8.96 -0.81
N LEU A 19 3.86 8.93 0.13
CA LEU A 19 3.75 8.10 1.34
C LEU A 19 2.65 8.59 2.27
N GLN A 20 2.42 9.91 2.33
CA GLN A 20 1.44 10.52 3.21
C GLN A 20 0.00 10.21 2.80
N GLU A 21 -0.29 10.23 1.50
CA GLU A 21 -1.59 9.79 0.98
C GLU A 21 -1.74 8.28 1.10
N LEU A 22 -0.68 7.50 0.84
CA LEU A 22 -0.69 6.06 1.05
C LEU A 22 -0.95 5.66 2.52
N SER A 23 -0.45 6.45 3.48
CA SER A 23 -0.71 6.21 4.91
C SER A 23 -2.12 6.64 5.34
N ARG A 24 -2.81 7.48 4.56
CA ARG A 24 -4.21 7.85 4.79
C ARG A 24 -5.19 6.95 4.02
N ALA A 25 -4.69 6.26 3.01
CA ALA A 25 -5.46 5.37 2.17
C ALA A 25 -6.06 4.22 2.97
N SER A 26 -7.30 3.88 2.63
CA SER A 26 -7.98 2.71 3.17
C SER A 26 -7.42 1.41 2.58
N ILE A 27 -7.66 0.28 3.27
CA ILE A 27 -7.28 -1.05 2.78
C ILE A 27 -7.82 -1.31 1.37
N ASP A 28 -9.06 -0.91 1.09
CA ASP A 28 -9.70 -1.10 -0.21
C ASP A 28 -9.03 -0.28 -1.30
N GLU A 29 -8.58 0.94 -1.00
CA GLU A 29 -7.82 1.74 -1.95
C GLU A 29 -6.44 1.14 -2.21
N ILE A 30 -5.74 0.68 -1.16
CA ILE A 30 -4.44 0.03 -1.30
C ILE A 30 -4.57 -1.25 -2.14
N ALA A 31 -5.69 -1.97 -2.02
CA ALA A 31 -6.00 -3.15 -2.82
C ALA A 31 -6.35 -2.84 -4.29
N LYS A 32 -6.75 -1.60 -4.62
CA LYS A 32 -6.95 -1.15 -6.02
C LYS A 32 -5.63 -0.93 -6.77
N ALA A 33 -4.52 -0.79 -6.04
CA ALA A 33 -3.22 -0.60 -6.66
C ALA A 33 -2.78 -1.85 -7.46
N PRO A 34 -2.11 -1.66 -8.60
CA PRO A 34 -1.73 -2.77 -9.48
C PRO A 34 -0.79 -3.75 -8.78
N GLY A 35 -1.15 -5.03 -8.80
CA GLY A 35 -0.35 -6.09 -8.20
C GLY A 35 -0.40 -6.16 -6.68
N ILE A 36 -1.37 -5.50 -6.05
CA ILE A 36 -1.69 -5.62 -4.62
C ILE A 36 -2.95 -6.44 -4.44
N SER A 37 -2.85 -7.50 -3.63
CA SER A 37 -4.02 -8.28 -3.22
C SER A 37 -4.59 -7.72 -1.91
N LYS A 38 -5.84 -8.06 -1.59
CA LYS A 38 -6.49 -7.63 -0.34
C LYS A 38 -5.67 -7.97 0.92
N LYS A 39 -5.14 -9.19 1.00
CA LYS A 39 -4.27 -9.64 2.10
C LYS A 39 -2.98 -8.82 2.20
N LEU A 40 -2.41 -8.43 1.07
CA LEU A 40 -1.22 -7.58 1.03
C LEU A 40 -1.56 -6.14 1.43
N ALA A 41 -2.70 -5.63 0.98
CA ALA A 41 -3.21 -4.32 1.37
C ALA A 41 -3.44 -4.22 2.88
N GLU A 42 -4.07 -5.23 3.49
CA GLU A 42 -4.24 -5.34 4.95
C GLU A 42 -2.88 -5.32 5.67
N SER A 43 -1.90 -6.08 5.17
CA SER A 43 -0.56 -6.11 5.74
C SER A 43 0.15 -4.75 5.63
N ILE A 44 0.03 -4.08 4.48
CA ILE A 44 0.60 -2.74 4.25
C ILE A 44 -0.07 -1.74 5.18
N TYR A 45 -1.40 -1.71 5.21
CA TYR A 45 -2.19 -0.82 6.04
C TYR A 45 -1.85 -1.00 7.52
N ALA A 46 -1.79 -2.26 7.99
CA ALA A 46 -1.37 -2.58 9.34
C ALA A 46 0.04 -2.04 9.62
N ASN A 47 1.02 -2.26 8.73
CA ASN A 47 2.38 -1.73 8.91
C ASN A 47 2.45 -0.19 8.92
N LEU A 48 1.51 0.50 8.25
CA LEU A 48 1.46 1.97 8.21
C LEU A 48 0.73 2.58 9.43
N HIS A 49 -0.13 1.80 10.11
CA HIS A 49 -0.99 2.27 11.20
C HIS A 49 -0.71 1.58 12.55
N SER A 50 0.34 0.76 12.66
CA SER A 50 0.70 0.04 13.90
C SER A 50 1.69 0.80 14.79
N GLU A 51 1.64 2.14 14.77
CA GLU A 51 2.28 3.00 15.79
C GLU A 51 1.32 3.36 16.92
#